data_AF-G0NQ99-F1
#
_entry.id   AF-G0NQ99-F1
#
_cell.length_a   1.000
_cell.length_b   1.000
_cell.length_c   1.000
_cell.angle_alpha   90.00
_cell.angle_beta   90.00
_cell.angle_gamma   90.00
#
_symmetry.space_group_name_H-M   'P 1'
#
loop_
_entity.id
_entity.type
_entity.pdbx_description
1 polymer ?
#
loop_
_entity_poly.entity_id
_entity_poly.type
_entity_poly.pdbx_seq_one_letter_code
_entity_poly.pdbx_strand_id
1 'polypeptide(L)'
;MSNFNVSCIKCGRKSEQLRCCFTCAVVSGVLRYDEVKKDYILNLENTELVLQQAREMVTCENCESAEHMDHDSVLISKLTSGMESLALEKSLRNSLSSIVGFNLPNDVWRSMTRAITESDVPHNGYALYKIIKENLIKEAPIFVADRKQTFRESLLIGSFNPTDNSWTSIGRMPGPKVNYGVAINKSSQVAIFGGMYNGEFLRSVEVYDGEANVRRTCNPMKHCRTRPFGCFHNHDLYVAGGFDQNYLNSVEILNVQSGASTEAPSLKIPRADAALVPWNGEIFVLGGFNGKTYEKMIEKLNEQSQEFESFASMEGGRAGFGACEFRGRIYIAGGWNTTSNTLRSVRSFDPKTKTWRDEPSMNKVRKYFILHSTSEAIYAIRGCANNWVLIKEVERFDPDRMEWTVIPI
;
A
#
# COMPACT_ATOMS: atom_id res chain seq x y z
N MET A 1 20.60 9.24 42.52
CA MET A 1 20.43 10.69 42.78
C MET A 1 19.58 11.22 41.65
N SER A 2 18.34 11.59 41.94
CA SER A 2 17.31 11.87 40.94
C SER A 2 17.59 13.19 40.21
N ASN A 3 17.66 13.14 38.87
CA ASN A 3 17.95 14.27 37.98
C ASN A 3 16.74 15.18 37.83
N PHE A 4 16.35 15.88 38.90
CA PHE A 4 15.36 16.95 38.77
C PHE A 4 16.01 18.20 38.19
N ASN A 5 15.69 18.48 36.92
CA ASN A 5 16.13 19.69 36.20
C ASN A 5 15.31 20.94 36.55
N VAL A 6 14.51 20.91 37.62
CA VAL A 6 13.62 22.01 38.04
C VAL A 6 13.97 22.45 39.46
N SER A 7 14.00 23.76 39.68
CA SER A 7 14.29 24.39 40.97
C SER A 7 13.15 25.33 41.36
N CYS A 8 12.89 25.47 42.67
CA CYS A 8 11.96 26.46 43.20
C CYS A 8 12.33 27.86 42.68
N ILE A 9 11.38 28.58 42.09
CA ILE A 9 11.65 29.88 41.49
C ILE A 9 12.08 30.94 42.52
N LYS A 10 11.60 30.83 43.77
CA LYS A 10 11.92 31.81 44.83
C LYS A 10 13.24 31.55 45.54
N CYS A 11 13.57 30.28 45.82
CA CYS A 11 14.73 29.93 46.66
C CYS A 11 15.78 29.05 45.97
N GLY A 12 15.58 28.68 44.71
CA GLY A 12 16.51 27.89 43.91
C GLY A 12 16.67 26.43 44.34
N ARG A 13 15.95 25.97 45.37
CA ARG A 13 16.06 24.58 45.86
C ARG A 13 15.48 23.58 44.86
N LYS A 14 16.21 22.52 44.58
CA LYS A 14 15.75 21.35 43.83
C LYS A 14 15.14 20.34 44.81
N SER A 15 13.90 19.92 44.56
CA SER A 15 13.21 18.94 45.42
C SER A 15 12.17 18.15 44.61
N GLU A 16 11.93 16.90 45.00
CA GLU A 16 10.85 16.06 44.49
C GLU A 16 9.46 16.53 44.95
N GLN A 17 9.42 17.34 46.01
CA GLN A 17 8.20 17.89 46.62
C GLN A 17 7.89 19.31 46.12
N LEU A 18 8.46 19.70 44.98
CA LEU A 18 8.10 20.94 44.33
C LEU A 18 6.66 20.88 43.80
N ARG A 19 5.92 21.97 43.99
CA ARG A 19 4.49 22.07 43.70
C ARG A 19 4.18 23.24 42.79
N CYS A 20 3.10 23.13 42.03
CA CYS A 20 2.51 24.23 41.26
C CYS A 20 1.04 24.39 41.65
N CYS A 21 0.56 25.64 41.71
CA CYS A 21 -0.84 25.95 41.97
C CYS A 21 -1.71 25.47 40.80
N PHE A 22 -2.73 24.66 41.08
CA PHE A 22 -3.60 24.06 40.07
C PHE A 22 -4.37 25.13 39.27
N THR A 23 -4.97 26.10 39.97
CA THR A 23 -5.72 27.20 39.35
C THR A 23 -4.86 28.02 38.40
N CYS A 24 -3.63 28.36 38.81
CA CYS A 24 -2.69 29.09 37.96
C CYS A 24 -2.23 28.28 36.75
N ALA A 25 -2.08 26.96 36.90
CA ALA A 25 -1.71 26.06 35.80
C ALA A 25 -2.82 25.95 34.76
N VAL A 26 -4.10 25.98 35.16
CA VAL A 26 -5.24 26.03 34.22
C VAL A 26 -5.32 27.38 33.52
N VAL A 27 -5.24 28.50 34.27
CA VAL A 27 -5.32 29.86 33.70
C VAL A 27 -4.18 30.15 32.72
N SER A 28 -2.98 29.66 33.02
CA SER A 28 -1.80 29.85 32.15
C SER A 28 -1.76 28.87 30.98
N GLY A 29 -2.77 28.01 30.84
CA GLY A 29 -2.89 27.06 29.74
C GLY A 29 -1.92 25.87 29.83
N VAL A 30 -1.33 25.60 31.00
CA VAL A 30 -0.48 24.42 31.25
C VAL A 30 -1.35 23.16 31.41
N LEU A 31 -2.52 23.30 32.04
CA LEU A 31 -3.52 22.25 32.17
C LEU A 31 -4.78 22.60 31.38
N ARG A 32 -5.38 21.60 30.72
CA ARG A 32 -6.68 21.70 30.05
C ARG A 32 -7.60 20.59 30.54
N TYR A 33 -8.91 20.84 30.53
CA TYR A 33 -9.89 19.83 30.89
C TYR A 33 -10.08 18.83 29.72
N ASP A 34 -10.01 17.53 30.00
CA ASP A 34 -10.32 16.47 29.06
C ASP A 34 -11.74 15.96 29.32
N GLU A 35 -12.65 16.21 28.39
CA GLU A 35 -14.07 15.84 28.54
C GLU A 35 -14.31 14.32 28.59
N VAL A 36 -13.41 13.52 28.02
CA VAL A 36 -13.53 12.06 27.95
C VAL A 36 -13.09 11.43 29.28
N LYS A 37 -11.98 11.93 29.85
CA LYS A 37 -11.47 11.46 31.15
C LYS A 37 -12.16 12.12 32.33
N LYS A 38 -12.89 13.21 32.08
CA LYS A 38 -13.47 14.08 33.11
C LYS A 38 -12.43 14.56 34.13
N ASP A 39 -11.24 14.88 33.64
CA ASP A 39 -10.09 15.27 34.47
C ASP A 39 -9.20 16.29 33.74
N TYR A 40 -8.38 17.04 34.48
CA TYR A 40 -7.45 18.01 33.91
C TYR A 40 -6.12 17.34 33.54
N ILE A 41 -5.72 17.50 32.28
CA ILE A 41 -4.48 16.95 31.71
C ILE A 41 -3.57 18.06 31.20
N LEU A 42 -2.29 17.76 30.97
CA LEU A 42 -1.36 18.70 30.34
C LEU A 42 -1.87 19.17 28.96
N ASN A 43 -1.75 20.47 28.69
CA ASN A 43 -2.10 21.05 27.40
C ASN A 43 -1.00 20.74 26.37
N LEU A 44 -1.36 20.07 25.27
CA LEU A 44 -0.41 19.47 24.32
C LEU A 44 -0.28 20.25 23.00
N GLU A 45 -0.95 21.39 22.87
CA GLU A 45 -0.98 22.17 21.62
C GLU A 45 0.38 22.85 21.32
N ASN A 46 1.19 23.18 22.35
CA ASN A 46 2.56 23.65 22.17
C ASN A 46 3.48 23.22 23.33
N THR A 47 4.20 22.12 23.13
CA THR A 47 4.92 21.43 24.21
C THR A 47 6.07 22.26 24.79
N GLU A 48 6.82 23.03 24.00
CA GLU A 48 7.96 23.81 24.52
C GLU A 48 7.53 25.01 25.36
N LEU A 49 6.50 25.74 24.92
CA LEU A 49 5.97 26.90 25.64
C LEU A 49 5.35 26.49 26.98
N VAL A 50 4.54 25.43 26.98
CA VAL A 50 3.91 24.88 28.19
C VAL A 50 4.96 24.42 29.21
N LEU A 51 6.07 23.84 28.73
CA LEU A 51 7.17 23.38 29.59
C LEU A 51 7.94 24.54 30.23
N GLN A 52 8.16 25.63 29.48
CA GLN A 52 8.79 26.82 30.04
C GLN A 52 7.89 27.48 31.09
N GLN A 53 6.61 27.66 30.78
CA GLN A 53 5.63 28.24 31.70
C GLN A 53 5.45 27.41 32.97
N ALA A 54 5.38 26.09 32.84
CA ALA A 54 5.27 25.20 34.00
C ALA A 54 6.50 25.31 34.92
N ARG A 55 7.71 25.49 34.38
CA ARG A 55 8.96 25.65 35.15
C ARG A 55 9.05 27.00 35.87
N GLU A 56 8.47 28.04 35.29
CA GLU A 56 8.44 29.40 35.85
C GLU A 56 7.41 29.55 36.99
N MET A 57 6.58 28.54 37.28
CA MET A 57 5.51 28.60 38.28
C MET A 57 5.75 27.73 39.52
N VAL A 58 6.92 27.11 39.64
CA VAL A 58 7.18 26.05 40.63
C VAL A 58 7.72 26.61 41.94
N THR A 59 7.04 26.29 43.04
CA THR A 59 7.46 26.68 44.41
C THR A 59 7.66 25.46 45.29
N CYS A 60 8.46 25.60 46.35
CA CYS A 60 8.51 24.61 47.43
C CYS A 60 7.52 24.99 48.54
N GLU A 61 7.16 24.03 49.38
CA GLU A 61 6.17 24.19 50.47
C GLU A 61 6.48 25.39 51.41
N ASN A 62 7.76 25.68 51.64
CA ASN A 62 8.18 26.80 52.50
C ASN A 62 8.24 28.17 51.79
N CYS A 63 7.93 28.24 50.49
CA CYS A 63 8.02 29.45 49.68
C CYS A 63 6.70 29.79 48.95
N GLU A 64 5.64 29.02 49.19
CA GLU A 64 4.29 29.34 48.70
C GLU A 64 3.87 30.72 49.24
N SER A 65 3.41 31.61 48.33
CA SER A 65 2.95 32.95 48.71
C SER A 65 1.60 32.85 49.42
N ALA A 66 1.29 33.81 50.31
CA ALA A 66 -0.02 33.93 50.94
C ALA A 66 -1.19 33.99 49.92
N GLU A 67 -0.93 34.46 48.69
CA GLU A 67 -1.87 34.51 47.56
C GLU A 67 -2.26 33.13 46.98
N HIS A 68 -1.62 32.04 47.42
CA HIS A 68 -1.86 30.69 46.91
C HIS A 68 -2.13 29.66 48.02
N MET A 69 -2.24 30.07 49.29
CA MET A 69 -2.47 29.15 50.42
C MET A 69 -3.82 28.42 50.36
N ASP A 70 -4.83 29.01 49.71
CA ASP A 70 -6.18 28.45 49.61
C ASP A 70 -6.42 27.72 48.27
N HIS A 71 -5.40 27.54 47.44
CA HIS A 71 -5.49 26.83 46.16
C HIS A 71 -4.89 25.43 46.25
N ASP A 72 -5.57 24.45 45.66
CA ASP A 72 -5.02 23.10 45.52
C ASP A 72 -3.71 23.12 44.70
N SER A 73 -2.74 22.32 45.14
CA SER A 73 -1.41 22.25 44.54
C SER A 73 -1.10 20.85 44.02
N VAL A 74 -0.44 20.78 42.86
CA VAL A 74 -0.04 19.51 42.22
C VAL A 74 1.48 19.35 42.31
N LEU A 75 1.91 18.14 42.67
CA LEU A 75 3.33 17.77 42.68
C LEU A 75 3.89 17.75 41.26
N ILE A 76 5.02 18.40 41.05
CA ILE A 76 5.65 18.45 39.72
C ILE A 76 6.09 17.07 39.25
N SER A 77 6.44 16.16 40.17
CA SER A 77 6.80 14.77 39.86
C SER A 77 5.69 14.01 39.13
N LYS A 78 4.41 14.33 39.40
CA LYS A 78 3.25 13.76 38.69
C LYS A 78 3.08 14.35 37.30
N LEU A 79 3.51 15.59 37.07
CA LEU A 79 3.51 16.21 35.74
C LEU A 79 4.70 15.68 34.91
N THR A 80 5.88 15.55 35.52
CA THR A 80 7.09 15.08 34.84
C THR A 80 7.05 13.61 34.45
N SER A 81 6.41 12.73 35.23
CA SER A 81 6.22 11.33 34.84
C SER A 81 5.34 11.19 33.58
N GLY A 82 4.30 12.04 33.44
CA GLY A 82 3.55 12.19 32.20
C GLY A 82 4.41 12.73 31.05
N MET A 83 5.27 13.71 31.33
CA MET A 83 6.17 14.32 30.34
C MET A 83 7.26 13.37 29.82
N GLU A 84 7.81 12.49 30.66
CA GLU A 84 8.83 11.50 30.26
C GLU A 84 8.23 10.43 29.34
N SER A 85 7.02 9.96 29.65
CA SER A 85 6.24 9.09 28.76
C SER A 85 5.98 9.75 27.40
N LEU A 86 5.69 11.05 27.38
CA LEU A 86 5.40 11.84 26.17
C LEU A 86 6.66 12.17 25.35
N ALA A 87 7.79 12.45 26.00
CA ALA A 87 9.07 12.67 25.33
C ALA A 87 9.58 11.37 24.67
N LEU A 88 9.37 10.23 25.32
CA LEU A 88 9.62 8.91 24.76
C LEU A 88 8.72 8.65 23.55
N GLU A 89 7.42 8.96 23.66
CA GLU A 89 6.45 8.79 22.56
C GLU A 89 6.78 9.67 21.35
N LYS A 90 7.17 10.94 21.56
CA LYS A 90 7.54 11.88 20.48
C LYS A 90 8.87 11.49 19.83
N SER A 91 9.84 11.03 20.63
CA SER A 91 11.13 10.51 20.14
C SER A 91 10.97 9.23 19.32
N LEU A 92 10.12 8.30 19.78
CA LEU A 92 9.74 7.08 19.07
C LEU A 92 8.95 7.41 17.78
N ARG A 93 7.99 8.34 17.82
CA ARG A 93 7.25 8.78 16.61
C ARG A 93 8.17 9.39 15.57
N ASN A 94 9.08 10.28 15.97
CA ASN A 94 10.01 10.92 15.03
C ASN A 94 11.02 9.93 14.45
N SER A 95 11.50 8.99 15.27
CA SER A 95 12.40 7.93 14.81
C SER A 95 11.67 6.98 13.85
N LEU A 96 10.46 6.53 14.19
CA LEU A 96 9.69 5.60 13.35
C LEU A 96 9.09 6.27 12.09
N SER A 97 8.67 7.53 12.15
CA SER A 97 8.18 8.25 10.96
C SER A 97 9.27 8.45 9.92
N SER A 98 10.50 8.68 10.35
CA SER A 98 11.67 8.77 9.46
C SER A 98 12.06 7.43 8.82
N ILE A 99 11.68 6.30 9.43
CA ILE A 99 12.03 4.95 8.99
C ILE A 99 10.91 4.32 8.14
N VAL A 100 9.64 4.54 8.48
CA VAL A 100 8.49 3.82 7.90
C VAL A 100 7.84 4.61 6.74
N GLY A 101 8.10 5.90 6.59
CA GLY A 101 7.71 6.68 5.41
C GLY A 101 6.22 7.02 5.26
N PHE A 102 5.35 6.60 6.20
CA PHE A 102 3.93 6.97 6.24
C PHE A 102 3.42 7.12 7.69
N ASN A 103 2.37 7.93 7.88
CA ASN A 103 1.69 8.08 9.17
C ASN A 103 0.78 6.87 9.45
N LEU A 104 1.05 6.14 10.54
CA LEU A 104 0.17 5.05 11.00
C LEU A 104 -1.12 5.60 11.64
N PRO A 105 -2.28 4.95 11.44
CA PRO A 105 -3.52 5.25 12.17
C PRO A 105 -3.33 5.20 13.70
N ASN A 106 -4.03 6.09 14.43
CA ASN A 106 -3.82 6.30 15.88
C ASN A 106 -4.13 5.07 16.75
N ASP A 107 -5.04 4.20 16.31
CA ASP A 107 -5.43 2.95 16.94
C ASP A 107 -4.33 1.87 16.82
N VAL A 108 -3.69 1.78 15.65
CA VAL A 108 -2.51 0.93 15.42
C VAL A 108 -1.35 1.42 16.29
N TRP A 109 -1.13 2.74 16.33
CA TRP A 109 -0.11 3.36 17.17
C TRP A 109 -0.30 3.07 18.67
N ARG A 110 -1.53 3.19 19.19
CA ARG A 110 -1.83 2.91 20.61
C ARG A 110 -1.61 1.44 20.97
N SER A 111 -1.99 0.53 20.08
CA SER A 111 -1.79 -0.90 20.27
C SER A 111 -0.29 -1.27 20.27
N MET A 112 0.48 -0.65 19.38
CA MET A 112 1.94 -0.80 19.31
C MET A 112 2.64 -0.25 20.57
N THR A 113 2.25 0.94 21.02
CA THR A 113 2.87 1.58 22.20
C THR A 113 2.65 0.75 23.45
N ARG A 114 1.44 0.19 23.63
CA ARG A 114 1.12 -0.70 24.76
C ARG A 114 1.98 -1.97 24.76
N ALA A 115 2.13 -2.61 23.60
CA ALA A 115 2.95 -3.82 23.46
C ALA A 115 4.45 -3.55 23.76
N ILE A 116 4.94 -2.36 23.43
CA ILE A 116 6.32 -1.95 23.70
C ILE A 116 6.54 -1.68 25.19
N THR A 117 5.63 -0.97 25.84
CA THR A 117 5.73 -0.64 27.28
C THR A 117 5.59 -1.86 28.20
N GLU A 118 4.92 -2.91 27.73
CA GLU A 118 4.74 -4.18 28.47
C GLU A 118 5.89 -5.18 28.24
N SER A 119 6.87 -4.85 27.39
CA SER A 119 8.00 -5.72 27.04
C SER A 119 9.33 -5.17 27.58
N ASP A 120 10.15 -6.00 28.24
CA ASP A 120 11.50 -5.67 28.74
C ASP A 120 12.55 -5.51 27.61
N VAL A 121 12.20 -4.81 26.53
CA VAL A 121 13.01 -4.75 25.31
C VAL A 121 13.89 -3.50 25.31
N PRO A 122 15.21 -3.61 24.99
CA PRO A 122 16.11 -2.46 24.97
C PRO A 122 15.65 -1.37 23.99
N HIS A 123 15.72 -0.11 24.42
CA HIS A 123 15.30 1.10 23.70
C HIS A 123 16.12 1.45 22.44
N ASN A 124 16.73 0.49 21.75
CA ASN A 124 17.36 0.76 20.46
C ASN A 124 16.30 0.70 19.36
N GLY A 125 16.11 1.81 18.63
CA GLY A 125 15.02 1.96 17.66
C GLY A 125 15.05 0.95 16.51
N TYR A 126 16.22 0.35 16.23
CA TYR A 126 16.39 -0.62 15.15
C TYR A 126 15.91 -2.04 15.53
N ALA A 127 16.17 -2.50 16.76
CA ALA A 127 15.68 -3.78 17.27
C ALA A 127 14.16 -3.72 17.46
N LEU A 128 13.64 -2.59 17.94
CA LEU A 128 12.21 -2.32 18.01
C LEU A 128 11.55 -2.34 16.62
N TYR A 129 12.12 -1.67 15.62
CA TYR A 129 11.64 -1.73 14.24
C TYR A 129 11.62 -3.17 13.71
N LYS A 130 12.68 -3.94 13.93
CA LYS A 130 12.78 -5.33 13.46
C LYS A 130 11.72 -6.23 14.11
N ILE A 131 11.52 -6.13 15.42
CA ILE A 131 10.52 -6.91 16.16
C ILE A 131 9.09 -6.51 15.78
N ILE A 132 8.83 -5.22 15.57
CA ILE A 132 7.54 -4.71 15.08
C ILE A 132 7.26 -5.19 13.66
N LYS A 133 8.25 -5.11 12.77
CA LYS A 133 8.16 -5.60 11.39
C LYS A 133 7.87 -7.11 11.34
N GLU A 134 8.56 -7.89 12.17
CA GLU A 134 8.42 -9.35 12.21
C GLU A 134 7.11 -9.83 12.88
N ASN A 135 6.56 -9.07 13.84
CA ASN A 135 5.40 -9.53 14.63
C ASN A 135 4.07 -8.82 14.34
N LEU A 136 4.08 -7.59 13.82
CA LEU A 136 2.86 -6.76 13.66
C LEU A 136 2.56 -6.38 12.20
N ILE A 137 3.56 -6.33 11.31
CA ILE A 137 3.36 -6.03 9.89
C ILE A 137 3.46 -7.32 9.08
N LYS A 138 2.40 -8.13 9.11
CA LYS A 138 2.29 -9.25 8.18
C LYS A 138 1.91 -8.71 6.81
N GLU A 139 2.65 -9.08 5.77
CA GLU A 139 2.27 -8.72 4.41
C GLU A 139 0.90 -9.34 4.12
N ALA A 140 -0.02 -8.53 3.55
CA ALA A 140 -1.32 -9.03 3.17
C ALA A 140 -1.17 -10.17 2.15
N PRO A 141 -1.98 -11.23 2.22
CA PRO A 141 -1.97 -12.29 1.22
C PRO A 141 -2.18 -11.71 -0.17
N ILE A 142 -1.35 -12.13 -1.12
CA ILE A 142 -1.47 -11.74 -2.52
C ILE A 142 -2.47 -12.67 -3.17
N PHE A 143 -3.63 -12.13 -3.55
CA PHE A 143 -4.62 -12.90 -4.27
C PHE A 143 -4.21 -13.07 -5.73
N VAL A 144 -4.44 -14.26 -6.26
CA VAL A 144 -3.96 -14.67 -7.57
C VAL A 144 -5.07 -15.41 -8.27
N ALA A 145 -5.37 -14.97 -9.48
CA ALA A 145 -6.09 -15.75 -10.47
C ALA A 145 -5.14 -16.01 -11.64
N ASP A 146 -4.90 -17.28 -11.95
CA ASP A 146 -4.14 -17.64 -13.16
C ASP A 146 -4.74 -16.91 -14.36
N ARG A 147 -3.95 -16.35 -15.28
CA ARG A 147 -4.49 -15.71 -16.50
C ARG A 147 -4.58 -16.66 -17.70
N LYS A 148 -4.01 -17.85 -17.56
CA LYS A 148 -4.00 -18.89 -18.58
C LYS A 148 -4.90 -20.04 -18.15
N GLN A 149 -5.83 -20.45 -19.00
CA GLN A 149 -6.55 -21.71 -18.87
C GLN A 149 -6.43 -22.60 -20.10
N THR A 150 -6.56 -23.89 -19.85
CA THR A 150 -6.98 -24.89 -20.84
C THR A 150 -8.45 -25.20 -20.57
N PHE A 151 -9.19 -25.72 -21.56
CA PHE A 151 -10.59 -26.14 -21.37
C PHE A 151 -10.79 -27.25 -20.32
N ARG A 152 -9.70 -27.84 -19.80
CA ARG A 152 -9.73 -29.06 -18.97
C ARG A 152 -9.46 -28.82 -17.48
N GLU A 153 -8.92 -27.68 -17.08
CA GLU A 153 -8.56 -27.41 -15.68
C GLU A 153 -9.34 -26.22 -15.13
N SER A 154 -10.02 -26.42 -13.99
CA SER A 154 -10.69 -25.33 -13.29
C SER A 154 -9.69 -24.28 -12.84
N LEU A 155 -10.08 -23.02 -13.00
CA LEU A 155 -9.31 -21.83 -12.65
C LEU A 155 -9.09 -21.83 -11.14
N LEU A 156 -7.84 -21.79 -10.67
CA LEU A 156 -7.52 -21.64 -9.25
C LEU A 156 -7.49 -20.15 -8.91
N ILE A 157 -8.44 -19.72 -8.08
CA ILE A 157 -8.25 -18.52 -7.27
C ILE A 157 -7.52 -18.98 -6.01
N GLY A 158 -6.34 -18.44 -5.77
CA GLY A 158 -5.60 -18.71 -4.56
C GLY A 158 -5.00 -17.46 -3.97
N SER A 159 -4.52 -17.57 -2.74
CA SER A 159 -3.75 -16.54 -2.07
C SER A 159 -2.37 -17.07 -1.77
N PHE A 160 -1.37 -16.26 -2.05
CA PHE A 160 0.00 -16.47 -1.65
C PHE A 160 0.28 -15.60 -0.44
N ASN A 161 0.65 -16.19 0.70
CA ASN A 161 1.05 -15.44 1.88
C ASN A 161 2.57 -15.21 1.83
N PRO A 162 3.05 -13.96 1.65
CA PRO A 162 4.48 -13.71 1.56
C PRO A 162 5.25 -13.90 2.88
N THR A 163 4.54 -13.91 4.01
CA THR A 163 5.15 -14.01 5.34
C THR A 163 5.69 -15.42 5.60
N ASP A 164 4.97 -16.44 5.17
CA ASP A 164 5.30 -17.86 5.40
C ASP A 164 5.49 -18.66 4.10
N ASN A 165 5.40 -17.99 2.94
CA ASN A 165 5.48 -18.57 1.60
C ASN A 165 4.40 -19.64 1.32
N SER A 166 3.29 -19.63 2.05
CA SER A 166 2.22 -20.61 1.86
C SER A 166 1.25 -20.20 0.77
N TRP A 167 0.67 -21.21 0.11
CA TRP A 167 -0.42 -21.04 -0.86
C TRP A 167 -1.70 -21.62 -0.32
N THR A 168 -2.76 -20.81 -0.34
CA THR A 168 -4.12 -21.25 0.01
C THR A 168 -4.99 -21.27 -1.24
N SER A 169 -5.63 -22.40 -1.53
CA SER A 169 -6.66 -22.47 -2.57
C SER A 169 -7.93 -21.86 -2.00
N ILE A 170 -8.40 -20.78 -2.63
CA ILE A 170 -9.54 -20.02 -2.13
C ILE A 170 -10.83 -20.37 -2.88
N GLY A 171 -10.74 -20.67 -4.17
CA GLY A 171 -11.93 -20.95 -4.94
C GLY A 171 -11.66 -21.40 -6.36
N ARG A 172 -12.75 -21.72 -7.05
CA ARG A 172 -12.75 -22.05 -8.47
C ARG A 172 -13.61 -21.07 -9.23
N MET A 173 -13.17 -20.68 -10.43
CA MET A 173 -14.03 -19.91 -11.32
C MET A 173 -15.20 -20.75 -11.85
N PRO A 174 -16.36 -20.13 -12.10
CA PRO A 174 -17.47 -20.77 -12.79
C PRO A 174 -17.15 -20.95 -14.28
N GLY A 175 -17.08 -22.20 -14.70
CA GLY A 175 -16.96 -22.53 -16.11
C GLY A 175 -15.56 -22.24 -16.70
N PRO A 176 -15.20 -22.92 -17.81
CA PRO A 176 -13.95 -22.69 -18.49
C PRO A 176 -13.97 -21.32 -19.19
N LYS A 177 -12.88 -20.56 -19.17
CA LYS A 177 -12.68 -19.42 -20.08
C LYS A 177 -11.21 -19.16 -20.31
N VAL A 178 -10.84 -18.60 -21.44
CA VAL A 178 -9.43 -18.28 -21.74
C VAL A 178 -9.26 -16.80 -21.99
N ASN A 179 -8.03 -16.30 -21.86
CA ASN A 179 -7.66 -14.95 -22.25
C ASN A 179 -8.49 -13.84 -21.58
N TYR A 180 -8.93 -14.05 -20.34
CA TYR A 180 -9.59 -13.01 -19.54
C TYR A 180 -8.55 -12.08 -18.91
N GLY A 181 -9.00 -10.90 -18.50
CA GLY A 181 -8.22 -9.99 -17.69
C GLY A 181 -8.40 -10.29 -16.20
N VAL A 182 -7.39 -9.92 -15.42
CA VAL A 182 -7.39 -10.02 -13.97
C VAL A 182 -6.89 -8.70 -13.40
N ALA A 183 -7.60 -8.15 -12.42
CA ALA A 183 -7.17 -7.01 -11.63
C ALA A 183 -7.32 -7.36 -10.15
N ILE A 184 -6.37 -6.91 -9.33
CA ILE A 184 -6.35 -7.16 -7.89
C ILE A 184 -6.19 -5.80 -7.21
N ASN A 185 -7.01 -5.53 -6.19
CA ASN A 185 -6.83 -4.35 -5.34
C ASN A 185 -6.09 -4.71 -4.04
N LYS A 186 -5.68 -3.67 -3.30
CA LYS A 186 -5.00 -3.82 -2.01
C LYS A 186 -5.91 -4.37 -0.91
N SER A 187 -7.24 -4.29 -1.10
CA SER A 187 -8.26 -4.79 -0.18
C SER A 187 -8.66 -6.24 -0.49
N SER A 188 -7.75 -7.05 -1.04
CA SER A 188 -7.98 -8.48 -1.25
C SER A 188 -9.11 -8.85 -2.23
N GLN A 189 -9.51 -7.93 -3.11
CA GLN A 189 -10.52 -8.22 -4.14
C GLN A 189 -9.85 -8.58 -5.47
N VAL A 190 -10.35 -9.65 -6.09
CA VAL A 190 -9.92 -10.11 -7.41
C VAL A 190 -11.07 -9.91 -8.40
N ALA A 191 -10.88 -9.05 -9.38
CA ALA A 191 -11.77 -8.92 -10.51
C ALA A 191 -11.27 -9.76 -11.69
N ILE A 192 -12.16 -10.54 -12.29
CA ILE A 192 -11.92 -11.33 -13.48
C ILE A 192 -12.94 -10.92 -14.53
N PHE A 193 -12.46 -10.47 -15.68
CA PHE A 193 -13.30 -9.80 -16.67
C PHE A 193 -12.98 -10.23 -18.09
N GLY A 194 -14.04 -10.34 -18.90
CA GLY A 194 -13.96 -10.74 -20.29
C GLY A 194 -13.44 -12.15 -20.49
N GLY A 195 -12.68 -12.34 -21.57
CA GLY A 195 -12.17 -13.63 -22.01
C GLY A 195 -13.00 -14.25 -23.13
N MET A 196 -12.82 -15.54 -23.33
CA MET A 196 -13.50 -16.30 -24.38
C MET A 196 -13.93 -17.67 -23.83
N TYR A 197 -15.13 -18.11 -24.20
CA TYR A 197 -15.63 -19.44 -23.89
C TYR A 197 -16.38 -20.00 -25.10
N ASN A 198 -16.05 -21.24 -25.51
CA ASN A 198 -16.65 -21.91 -26.66
C ASN A 198 -16.71 -21.06 -27.94
N GLY A 199 -15.67 -20.26 -28.20
CA GLY A 199 -15.58 -19.38 -29.37
C GLY A 199 -16.25 -18.01 -29.21
N GLU A 200 -17.02 -17.81 -28.13
CA GLU A 200 -17.72 -16.56 -27.85
C GLU A 200 -16.86 -15.63 -26.97
N PHE A 201 -16.78 -14.35 -27.34
CA PHE A 201 -16.15 -13.34 -26.51
C PHE A 201 -17.07 -12.95 -25.35
N LEU A 202 -16.50 -12.89 -24.16
CA LEU A 202 -17.25 -12.64 -22.94
C LEU A 202 -17.25 -11.15 -22.61
N ARG A 203 -18.37 -10.71 -22.03
CA ARG A 203 -18.53 -9.41 -21.36
C ARG A 203 -18.69 -9.55 -19.84
N SER A 204 -18.54 -10.77 -19.32
CA SER A 204 -18.76 -11.05 -17.90
C SER A 204 -17.68 -10.42 -17.03
N VAL A 205 -18.10 -9.94 -15.86
CA VAL A 205 -17.22 -9.45 -14.81
C VAL A 205 -17.61 -10.14 -13.51
N GLU A 206 -16.61 -10.73 -12.86
CA GLU A 206 -16.77 -11.46 -11.62
C GLU A 206 -15.77 -10.93 -10.62
N VAL A 207 -16.24 -10.67 -9.40
CA VAL A 207 -15.41 -10.18 -8.32
C VAL A 207 -15.44 -11.19 -7.19
N TYR A 208 -14.25 -11.57 -6.75
CA TYR A 208 -14.05 -12.40 -5.59
C TYR A 208 -13.53 -11.53 -4.45
N ASP A 209 -14.26 -11.51 -3.34
CA ASP A 209 -13.88 -10.79 -2.12
C ASP A 209 -13.17 -11.77 -1.18
N GLY A 210 -11.87 -11.53 -1.00
CA GLY A 210 -11.01 -12.38 -0.20
C GLY A 210 -11.28 -12.35 1.29
N GLU A 211 -11.83 -11.25 1.82
CA GLU A 211 -12.14 -11.13 3.25
C GLU A 211 -13.46 -11.82 3.58
N ALA A 212 -14.49 -11.57 2.77
CA ALA A 212 -15.79 -12.19 2.94
C ALA A 212 -15.80 -13.67 2.50
N ASN A 213 -14.81 -14.08 1.71
CA ASN A 213 -14.81 -15.35 0.98
C ASN A 213 -16.07 -15.53 0.11
N VAL A 214 -16.51 -14.43 -0.53
CA VAL A 214 -17.74 -14.40 -1.34
C VAL A 214 -17.41 -14.01 -2.76
N ARG A 215 -18.04 -14.71 -3.70
CA ARG A 215 -18.02 -14.37 -5.11
C ARG A 215 -19.29 -13.62 -5.50
N ARG A 216 -19.13 -12.55 -6.29
CA ARG A 216 -20.23 -11.79 -6.89
C ARG A 216 -20.04 -11.68 -8.40
N THR A 217 -21.10 -11.98 -9.15
CA THR A 217 -21.20 -11.59 -10.57
C THR A 217 -21.63 -10.13 -10.63
N CYS A 218 -20.86 -9.30 -11.32
CA CYS A 218 -21.20 -7.90 -11.54
C CYS A 218 -22.00 -7.73 -12.84
N ASN A 219 -22.55 -6.54 -13.06
CA ASN A 219 -23.14 -6.21 -14.35
C ASN A 219 -22.09 -6.39 -15.46
N PRO A 220 -22.51 -6.91 -16.63
CA PRO A 220 -21.58 -7.14 -17.72
C PRO A 220 -21.03 -5.81 -18.28
N MET A 221 -19.84 -5.89 -18.85
CA MET A 221 -19.30 -4.84 -19.73
C MET A 221 -20.23 -4.62 -20.93
N LYS A 222 -20.20 -3.43 -21.50
CA LYS A 222 -20.91 -3.08 -22.74
C LYS A 222 -20.32 -3.85 -23.92
N HIS A 223 -19.00 -3.96 -23.97
CA HIS A 223 -18.31 -4.67 -25.03
C HIS A 223 -17.85 -6.05 -24.54
N CYS A 224 -17.96 -7.05 -25.42
CA CYS A 224 -17.25 -8.31 -25.23
C CYS A 224 -15.76 -8.11 -25.55
N ARG A 225 -14.87 -8.72 -24.78
CA ARG A 225 -13.42 -8.49 -24.91
C ARG A 225 -12.65 -9.75 -24.53
N THR A 226 -11.85 -10.28 -25.45
CA THR A 226 -10.77 -11.22 -25.11
C THR A 226 -9.44 -10.47 -25.00
N ARG A 227 -8.52 -10.98 -24.18
CA ARG A 227 -7.24 -10.35 -23.84
C ARG A 227 -7.35 -8.90 -23.34
N PRO A 228 -8.37 -8.55 -22.51
CA PRO A 228 -8.45 -7.22 -21.93
C PRO A 228 -7.40 -7.05 -20.84
N PHE A 229 -7.12 -5.81 -20.48
CA PHE A 229 -6.26 -5.46 -19.37
C PHE A 229 -6.96 -4.43 -18.49
N GLY A 230 -6.61 -4.37 -17.22
CA GLY A 230 -7.31 -3.53 -16.27
C GLY A 230 -6.65 -3.47 -14.92
N CYS A 231 -7.07 -2.50 -14.12
CA CYS A 231 -6.61 -2.31 -12.75
C CYS A 231 -7.73 -1.70 -11.90
N PHE A 232 -7.58 -1.80 -10.59
CA PHE A 232 -8.39 -1.00 -9.69
C PHE A 232 -7.77 0.39 -9.52
N HIS A 233 -8.61 1.41 -9.57
CA HIS A 233 -8.23 2.79 -9.34
C HIS A 233 -9.40 3.54 -8.69
N ASN A 234 -9.15 4.23 -7.58
CA ASN A 234 -10.18 4.91 -6.78
C ASN A 234 -11.42 4.04 -6.48
N HIS A 235 -11.18 2.78 -6.09
CA HIS A 235 -12.20 1.74 -5.80
C HIS A 235 -12.99 1.21 -7.00
N ASP A 236 -12.85 1.81 -8.18
CA ASP A 236 -13.48 1.32 -9.40
C ASP A 236 -12.53 0.43 -10.21
N LEU A 237 -13.11 -0.50 -10.95
CA LEU A 237 -12.40 -1.35 -11.88
C LEU A 237 -12.36 -0.70 -13.26
N TYR A 238 -11.17 -0.39 -13.74
CA TYR A 238 -10.95 0.09 -15.09
C TYR A 238 -10.60 -1.10 -15.98
N VAL A 239 -11.36 -1.29 -17.05
CA VAL A 239 -11.11 -2.32 -18.06
C VAL A 239 -10.88 -1.66 -19.41
N ALA A 240 -9.76 -1.95 -20.04
CA ALA A 240 -9.32 -1.28 -21.26
C ALA A 240 -8.94 -2.29 -22.35
N GLY A 241 -9.18 -1.85 -23.59
CA GLY A 241 -8.75 -2.55 -24.80
C GLY A 241 -9.25 -4.00 -24.90
N GLY A 242 -8.41 -4.86 -25.46
CA GLY A 242 -8.75 -6.24 -25.78
C GLY A 242 -9.09 -6.42 -27.25
N PHE A 243 -9.78 -7.51 -27.57
CA PHE A 243 -10.11 -7.93 -28.92
C PHE A 243 -11.51 -8.55 -28.98
N ASP A 244 -12.29 -8.19 -30.00
CA ASP A 244 -13.66 -8.68 -30.23
C ASP A 244 -13.95 -9.06 -31.69
N GLN A 245 -12.89 -9.40 -32.44
CA GLN A 245 -12.72 -9.36 -33.92
C GLN A 245 -11.95 -8.13 -34.38
N ASN A 246 -12.02 -7.04 -33.62
CA ASN A 246 -11.15 -5.88 -33.80
C ASN A 246 -10.36 -5.62 -32.53
N TYR A 247 -9.18 -5.01 -32.65
CA TYR A 247 -8.50 -4.49 -31.48
C TYR A 247 -9.27 -3.29 -30.95
N LEU A 248 -9.51 -3.28 -29.65
CA LEU A 248 -10.33 -2.27 -28.99
C LEU A 248 -9.47 -1.18 -28.38
N ASN A 249 -9.97 0.05 -28.43
CA ASN A 249 -9.46 1.19 -27.67
C ASN A 249 -10.43 1.66 -26.59
N SER A 250 -11.65 1.12 -26.54
CA SER A 250 -12.65 1.52 -25.54
C SER A 250 -12.18 1.16 -24.13
N VAL A 251 -12.58 2.00 -23.17
CA VAL A 251 -12.31 1.81 -21.75
C VAL A 251 -13.64 1.87 -21.01
N GLU A 252 -13.83 0.99 -20.04
CA GLU A 252 -15.03 0.92 -19.21
C GLU A 252 -14.63 0.98 -17.74
N ILE A 253 -15.38 1.76 -16.96
CA ILE A 253 -15.23 1.87 -15.51
C ILE A 253 -16.41 1.16 -14.88
N LEU A 254 -16.11 0.17 -14.06
CA LEU A 254 -17.10 -0.62 -13.33
C LEU A 254 -16.96 -0.37 -11.84
N ASN A 255 -17.99 0.19 -11.24
CA ASN A 255 -18.10 0.24 -9.81
C ASN A 255 -18.51 -1.14 -9.30
N VAL A 256 -17.57 -1.84 -8.69
CA VAL A 256 -17.79 -3.24 -8.29
C VAL A 256 -18.85 -3.39 -7.22
N GLN A 257 -19.09 -2.36 -6.38
CA GLN A 257 -20.04 -2.40 -5.27
C GLN A 257 -21.50 -2.24 -5.74
N SER A 258 -21.77 -1.19 -6.53
CA SER A 258 -23.10 -0.90 -7.08
C SER A 258 -23.41 -1.68 -8.36
N GLY A 259 -22.38 -2.20 -9.03
CA GLY A 259 -22.48 -2.80 -10.35
C GLY A 259 -22.66 -1.79 -11.48
N ALA A 260 -22.62 -0.47 -11.21
CA ALA A 260 -22.72 0.52 -12.27
C ALA A 260 -21.53 0.38 -13.25
N SER A 261 -21.81 0.45 -14.56
CA SER A 261 -20.81 0.45 -15.61
C SER A 261 -20.95 1.72 -16.44
N THR A 262 -19.84 2.40 -16.68
CA THR A 262 -19.76 3.64 -17.45
C THR A 262 -18.64 3.55 -18.48
N GLU A 263 -18.80 4.26 -19.60
CA GLU A 263 -17.71 4.41 -20.56
C GLU A 263 -16.73 5.46 -20.05
N ALA A 264 -15.45 5.17 -20.22
CA ALA A 264 -14.35 6.09 -19.99
C ALA A 264 -13.79 6.60 -21.32
N PRO A 265 -12.95 7.64 -21.28
CA PRO A 265 -12.19 8.08 -22.43
C PRO A 265 -11.46 6.91 -23.11
N SER A 266 -11.55 6.83 -24.44
CA SER A 266 -10.91 5.76 -25.19
C SER A 266 -9.40 5.98 -25.30
N LEU A 267 -8.65 4.89 -25.42
CA LEU A 267 -7.23 4.91 -25.75
C LEU A 267 -7.01 5.52 -27.14
N LYS A 268 -5.86 6.15 -27.34
CA LYS A 268 -5.43 6.65 -28.64
C LYS A 268 -5.11 5.51 -29.60
N ILE A 269 -4.58 4.41 -29.09
CA ILE A 269 -4.22 3.24 -29.91
C ILE A 269 -4.96 1.99 -29.43
N PRO A 270 -5.78 1.35 -30.29
CA PRO A 270 -6.43 0.09 -29.97
C PRO A 270 -5.40 -1.01 -29.74
N ARG A 271 -5.54 -1.75 -28.64
CA ARG A 271 -4.55 -2.74 -28.22
C ARG A 271 -5.13 -3.80 -27.31
N ALA A 272 -4.50 -4.98 -27.30
CA ALA A 272 -4.75 -6.05 -26.34
C ALA A 272 -3.46 -6.42 -25.60
N ASP A 273 -3.57 -7.20 -24.52
CA ASP A 273 -2.41 -7.70 -23.77
C ASP A 273 -1.46 -6.60 -23.23
N ALA A 274 -1.97 -5.38 -23.04
CA ALA A 274 -1.22 -4.27 -22.45
C ALA A 274 -1.24 -4.35 -20.91
N ALA A 275 -0.65 -3.38 -20.24
CA ALA A 275 -0.76 -3.19 -18.80
C ALA A 275 -1.43 -1.84 -18.50
N LEU A 276 -2.45 -1.87 -17.62
CA LEU A 276 -3.01 -0.69 -16.98
C LEU A 276 -2.42 -0.60 -15.57
N VAL A 277 -1.73 0.48 -15.23
CA VAL A 277 -1.02 0.60 -13.94
C VAL A 277 -1.40 1.93 -13.27
N PRO A 278 -1.93 1.90 -12.04
CA PRO A 278 -2.10 3.11 -11.25
C PRO A 278 -0.74 3.54 -10.67
N TRP A 279 -0.41 4.81 -10.78
CA TRP A 279 0.80 5.41 -10.22
C TRP A 279 0.49 6.81 -9.69
N ASN A 280 0.74 7.04 -8.40
CA ASN A 280 0.53 8.34 -7.74
C ASN A 280 -0.84 8.99 -8.01
N GLY A 281 -1.92 8.19 -8.01
CA GLY A 281 -3.27 8.68 -8.27
C GLY A 281 -3.61 8.88 -9.75
N GLU A 282 -2.70 8.56 -10.68
CA GLU A 282 -2.96 8.62 -12.12
C GLU A 282 -2.97 7.21 -12.73
N ILE A 283 -3.53 7.06 -13.93
CA ILE A 283 -3.59 5.79 -14.67
C ILE A 283 -2.68 5.84 -15.91
N PHE A 284 -1.83 4.83 -16.04
CA PHE A 284 -0.94 4.64 -17.19
C PHE A 284 -1.27 3.36 -17.95
N VAL A 285 -1.16 3.43 -19.28
CA VAL A 285 -1.28 2.29 -20.20
C VAL A 285 0.06 2.06 -20.86
N LEU A 286 0.60 0.85 -20.74
CA LEU A 286 1.90 0.48 -21.27
C LEU A 286 1.79 -0.73 -22.19
N GLY A 287 2.50 -0.69 -23.31
CA GLY A 287 2.70 -1.84 -24.19
C GLY A 287 1.42 -2.37 -24.81
N GLY A 288 1.41 -3.67 -25.08
CA GLY A 288 0.33 -4.39 -25.75
C GLY A 288 0.60 -4.63 -27.23
N PHE A 289 -0.36 -5.23 -27.91
CA PHE A 289 -0.32 -5.50 -29.35
C PHE A 289 -1.56 -4.91 -30.03
N ASN A 290 -1.36 -4.14 -31.09
CA ASN A 290 -2.41 -3.42 -31.81
C ASN A 290 -2.91 -4.14 -33.07
N GLY A 291 -2.46 -5.38 -33.32
CA GLY A 291 -2.72 -6.14 -34.55
C GLY A 291 -1.65 -6.03 -35.62
N LYS A 292 -0.71 -5.08 -35.50
CA LYS A 292 0.40 -4.85 -36.43
C LYS A 292 1.75 -4.92 -35.72
N THR A 293 1.88 -4.21 -34.61
CA THR A 293 3.13 -4.04 -33.87
C THR A 293 2.91 -4.11 -32.36
N TYR A 294 3.98 -4.38 -31.63
CA TYR A 294 3.99 -4.21 -30.18
C TYR A 294 4.09 -2.73 -29.83
N GLU A 295 3.16 -2.26 -29.04
CA GLU A 295 3.06 -0.85 -28.73
C GLU A 295 4.19 -0.38 -27.84
N LYS A 296 4.68 0.82 -28.16
CA LYS A 296 5.72 1.50 -27.38
C LYS A 296 5.16 2.72 -26.66
N MET A 297 4.11 3.33 -27.18
CA MET A 297 3.55 4.53 -26.58
C MET A 297 2.94 4.21 -25.21
N ILE A 298 3.39 4.97 -24.21
CA ILE A 298 2.77 5.03 -22.89
C ILE A 298 1.69 6.11 -22.97
N GLU A 299 0.46 5.72 -22.66
CA GLU A 299 -0.65 6.66 -22.55
C GLU A 299 -0.96 6.94 -21.07
N LYS A 300 -1.39 8.16 -20.75
CA LYS A 300 -1.83 8.55 -19.40
C LYS A 300 -3.21 9.17 -19.49
N LEU A 301 -4.12 8.81 -18.58
CA LEU A 301 -5.40 9.50 -18.47
C LEU A 301 -5.18 10.91 -17.90
N ASN A 302 -5.59 11.93 -18.63
CA ASN A 302 -5.64 13.29 -18.15
C ASN A 302 -7.06 13.58 -17.62
N GLU A 303 -7.18 13.78 -16.31
CA GLU A 303 -8.47 14.02 -15.66
C GLU A 303 -9.11 15.37 -16.03
N GLN A 304 -8.31 16.36 -16.46
CA GLN A 304 -8.83 17.66 -16.86
C GLN A 304 -9.43 17.63 -18.27
N SER A 305 -8.72 17.03 -19.22
CA SER A 305 -9.21 16.89 -20.60
C SER A 305 -10.15 15.70 -20.78
N GLN A 306 -10.20 14.77 -19.82
CA GLN A 306 -10.91 13.50 -19.94
C GLN A 306 -10.48 12.75 -21.22
N GLU A 307 -9.18 12.68 -21.46
CA GLU A 307 -8.59 11.98 -22.59
C GLU A 307 -7.35 11.18 -22.19
N PHE A 308 -7.11 10.06 -22.87
CA PHE A 308 -5.80 9.42 -22.82
C PHE A 308 -4.81 10.19 -23.69
N GLU A 309 -3.72 10.64 -23.10
CA GLU A 309 -2.70 11.45 -23.76
C GLU A 309 -1.38 10.67 -23.90
N SER A 310 -0.62 10.97 -24.96
CA SER A 310 0.72 10.41 -25.12
C SER A 310 1.63 10.99 -24.05
N PHE A 311 2.21 10.13 -23.21
CA PHE A 311 2.99 10.57 -22.06
C PHE A 311 4.49 10.40 -22.27
N ALA A 312 4.89 9.21 -22.73
CA ALA A 312 6.27 8.80 -22.98
C ALA A 312 6.28 7.57 -23.90
N SER A 313 7.45 6.97 -24.10
CA SER A 313 7.61 5.76 -24.90
C SER A 313 8.44 4.71 -24.16
N MET A 314 8.10 3.45 -24.36
CA MET A 314 8.86 2.29 -23.93
C MET A 314 10.07 2.09 -24.85
N GLU A 315 11.18 1.67 -24.27
CA GLU A 315 12.30 1.16 -25.06
C GLU A 315 12.03 -0.30 -25.45
N GLY A 316 11.45 -0.46 -26.64
CA GLY A 316 10.98 -1.73 -27.19
C GLY A 316 9.55 -2.06 -26.76
N GLY A 317 8.71 -2.45 -27.73
CA GLY A 317 7.33 -2.84 -27.47
C GLY A 317 7.24 -4.27 -26.95
N ARG A 318 6.30 -4.55 -26.05
CA ARG A 318 6.01 -5.90 -25.55
C ARG A 318 4.55 -6.05 -25.16
N ALA A 319 4.08 -7.30 -25.08
CA ALA A 319 2.72 -7.67 -24.70
C ALA A 319 2.69 -8.80 -23.66
N GLY A 320 1.57 -8.89 -22.92
CA GLY A 320 1.25 -9.85 -21.86
C GLY A 320 2.34 -10.05 -20.81
N PHE A 321 3.04 -8.97 -20.51
CA PHE A 321 3.95 -8.84 -19.39
C PHE A 321 3.17 -8.61 -18.08
N GLY A 322 3.87 -8.69 -16.96
CA GLY A 322 3.36 -8.22 -15.66
C GLY A 322 3.85 -6.79 -15.41
N ALA A 323 3.04 -5.97 -14.75
CA ALA A 323 3.44 -4.62 -14.36
C ALA A 323 2.86 -4.23 -13.00
N CYS A 324 3.60 -3.43 -12.22
CA CYS A 324 3.16 -2.90 -10.94
C CYS A 324 3.89 -1.58 -10.62
N GLU A 325 3.33 -0.77 -9.74
CA GLU A 325 4.05 0.34 -9.12
C GLU A 325 4.84 -0.17 -7.91
N PHE A 326 6.09 0.22 -7.77
CA PHE A 326 6.88 -0.09 -6.59
C PHE A 326 7.90 1.02 -6.32
N ARG A 327 7.92 1.53 -5.08
CA ARG A 327 8.84 2.59 -4.61
C ARG A 327 8.89 3.79 -5.58
N GLY A 328 7.74 4.21 -6.09
CA GLY A 328 7.60 5.38 -6.96
C GLY A 328 7.96 5.15 -8.43
N ARG A 329 8.18 3.91 -8.86
CA ARG A 329 8.49 3.54 -10.26
C ARG A 329 7.49 2.51 -10.78
N ILE A 330 7.27 2.48 -12.09
CA ILE A 330 6.47 1.44 -12.74
C ILE A 330 7.41 0.34 -13.23
N TYR A 331 7.31 -0.85 -12.64
CA TYR A 331 8.06 -2.03 -13.06
C TYR A 331 7.28 -2.79 -14.13
N ILE A 332 7.99 -3.26 -15.16
CA ILE A 332 7.49 -4.21 -16.16
C ILE A 332 8.39 -5.42 -16.19
N ALA A 333 7.80 -6.62 -16.25
CA ALA A 333 8.54 -7.87 -16.23
C ALA A 333 7.99 -8.87 -17.23
N GLY A 334 8.89 -9.56 -17.92
CA GLY A 334 8.54 -10.63 -18.86
C GLY A 334 7.69 -10.16 -20.04
N GLY A 335 6.72 -10.99 -20.44
CA GLY A 335 5.89 -10.82 -21.65
C GLY A 335 6.57 -11.36 -22.90
N TRP A 336 6.18 -10.89 -24.07
CA TRP A 336 6.81 -11.24 -25.35
C TRP A 336 6.89 -10.02 -26.26
N ASN A 337 7.80 -10.08 -27.23
CA ASN A 337 8.03 -9.03 -28.21
C ASN A 337 8.43 -9.63 -29.57
N THR A 338 8.86 -8.79 -30.51
CA THR A 338 9.24 -9.23 -31.85
C THR A 338 10.46 -10.17 -31.86
N THR A 339 11.36 -10.04 -30.90
CA THR A 339 12.63 -10.79 -30.87
C THR A 339 12.59 -12.04 -30.01
N SER A 340 11.64 -12.15 -29.08
CA SER A 340 11.54 -13.27 -28.14
C SER A 340 10.08 -13.61 -27.81
N ASN A 341 9.77 -14.90 -27.91
CA ASN A 341 8.45 -15.45 -27.60
C ASN A 341 8.09 -15.40 -26.10
N THR A 342 9.08 -15.34 -25.19
CA THR A 342 8.85 -15.08 -23.77
C THR A 342 10.11 -14.48 -23.15
N LEU A 343 9.94 -13.36 -22.46
CA LEU A 343 10.99 -12.59 -21.82
C LEU A 343 11.09 -12.96 -20.33
N ARG A 344 12.28 -12.80 -19.77
CA ARG A 344 12.54 -12.72 -18.32
C ARG A 344 13.03 -11.33 -17.88
N SER A 345 13.36 -10.46 -18.84
CA SER A 345 13.86 -9.12 -18.60
C SER A 345 12.88 -8.30 -17.76
N VAL A 346 13.41 -7.54 -16.82
CA VAL A 346 12.67 -6.59 -16.00
C VAL A 346 13.22 -5.20 -16.28
N ARG A 347 12.33 -4.21 -16.36
CA ARG A 347 12.71 -2.80 -16.50
C ARG A 347 11.82 -1.97 -15.60
N SER A 348 12.32 -0.84 -15.12
CA SER A 348 11.52 0.14 -14.36
C SER A 348 11.49 1.48 -15.06
N PHE A 349 10.32 2.10 -15.09
CA PHE A 349 10.08 3.43 -15.62
C PHE A 349 9.84 4.41 -14.47
N ASP A 350 10.46 5.57 -14.57
CA ASP A 350 10.21 6.69 -13.68
C ASP A 350 9.30 7.70 -14.39
N PRO A 351 8.03 7.84 -13.99
CA PRO A 351 7.15 8.82 -14.62
C PRO A 351 7.58 10.28 -14.41
N LYS A 352 8.35 10.58 -13.35
CA LYS A 352 8.79 11.96 -13.05
C LYS A 352 9.90 12.40 -14.00
N THR A 353 10.90 11.54 -14.21
CA THR A 353 12.04 11.84 -15.10
C THR A 353 11.84 11.34 -16.53
N LYS A 354 10.80 10.53 -16.77
CA LYS A 354 10.51 9.83 -18.03
C LYS A 354 11.65 8.94 -18.51
N THR A 355 12.41 8.36 -17.59
CA THR A 355 13.56 7.50 -17.91
C THR A 355 13.29 6.04 -17.57
N TRP A 356 13.82 5.15 -18.40
CA TRP A 356 13.85 3.71 -18.16
C TRP A 356 15.16 3.29 -17.51
N ARG A 357 15.10 2.21 -16.73
CA ARG A 357 16.26 1.53 -16.16
C ARG A 357 16.10 0.03 -16.34
N ASP A 358 17.20 -0.64 -16.70
CA ASP A 358 17.27 -2.09 -16.68
C ASP A 358 17.39 -2.59 -15.25
N GLU A 359 16.54 -3.56 -14.92
CA GLU A 359 16.50 -4.18 -13.61
C GLU A 359 16.98 -5.64 -13.72
N PRO A 360 17.37 -6.25 -12.59
CA PRO A 360 17.69 -7.66 -12.53
C PRO A 360 16.59 -8.50 -13.18
N SER A 361 16.99 -9.38 -14.09
CA SER A 361 16.05 -10.26 -14.78
C SER A 361 15.51 -11.32 -13.83
N MET A 362 14.25 -11.73 -14.04
CA MET A 362 13.69 -12.92 -13.38
C MET A 362 14.53 -14.16 -13.74
N ASN A 363 14.50 -15.19 -12.89
CA ASN A 363 15.12 -16.49 -13.14
C ASN A 363 14.42 -17.22 -14.28
N LYS A 364 13.08 -17.17 -14.33
CA LYS A 364 12.27 -17.83 -15.36
C LYS A 364 11.71 -16.84 -16.37
N VAL A 365 11.58 -17.28 -17.62
CA VAL A 365 10.80 -16.56 -18.63
C VAL A 365 9.31 -16.68 -18.30
N ARG A 366 8.58 -15.57 -18.30
CA ARG A 366 7.16 -15.55 -17.90
C ARG A 366 6.33 -14.65 -18.80
N LYS A 367 5.14 -15.13 -19.18
CA LYS A 367 4.06 -14.33 -19.79
C LYS A 367 2.71 -14.70 -19.18
N TYR A 368 1.75 -13.78 -19.26
CA TYR A 368 0.40 -13.95 -18.68
C TYR A 368 0.43 -14.28 -17.18
N PHE A 369 1.33 -13.63 -16.44
CA PHE A 369 1.55 -13.86 -15.00
C PHE A 369 1.16 -12.62 -14.19
N ILE A 370 1.07 -12.72 -12.87
CA ILE A 370 0.80 -11.57 -12.01
C ILE A 370 2.13 -11.02 -11.51
N LEU A 371 2.35 -9.72 -11.70
CA LEU A 371 3.42 -8.99 -11.04
C LEU A 371 2.76 -8.14 -9.96
N HIS A 372 3.08 -8.42 -8.69
CA HIS A 372 2.46 -7.76 -7.55
C HIS A 372 3.52 -7.18 -6.63
N SER A 373 3.36 -5.92 -6.27
CA SER A 373 4.23 -5.20 -5.35
C SER A 373 3.63 -5.19 -3.94
N THR A 374 4.44 -5.51 -2.94
CA THR A 374 4.15 -5.21 -1.53
C THR A 374 4.92 -3.96 -1.11
N SER A 375 4.95 -3.65 0.18
CA SER A 375 5.84 -2.60 0.71
C SER A 375 7.32 -2.97 0.61
N GLU A 376 7.64 -4.27 0.62
CA GLU A 376 9.01 -4.76 0.75
C GLU A 376 9.59 -5.32 -0.56
N ALA A 377 8.76 -5.93 -1.40
CA ALA A 377 9.24 -6.70 -2.54
C ALA A 377 8.26 -6.69 -3.73
N ILE A 378 8.73 -7.22 -4.87
CA ILE A 378 7.90 -7.51 -6.03
C ILE A 378 7.83 -9.02 -6.21
N TYR A 379 6.63 -9.57 -6.40
CA TYR A 379 6.38 -10.98 -6.61
C TYR A 379 5.91 -11.24 -8.04
N ALA A 380 6.59 -12.15 -8.74
CA ALA A 380 6.16 -12.69 -10.01
C ALA A 380 5.50 -14.06 -9.78
N ILE A 381 4.18 -14.10 -9.91
CA ILE A 381 3.36 -15.23 -9.50
C ILE A 381 2.70 -15.86 -10.73
N ARG A 382 2.80 -17.19 -10.83
CA ARG A 382 2.21 -18.00 -11.91
C ARG A 382 2.71 -17.61 -13.30
N GLY A 383 1.84 -17.71 -14.30
CA GLY A 383 2.14 -17.50 -15.72
C GLY A 383 2.59 -18.75 -16.43
N CYS A 384 3.06 -18.56 -17.66
CA CYS A 384 3.58 -19.64 -18.47
C CYS A 384 4.93 -19.33 -19.10
N ALA A 385 5.69 -20.39 -19.32
CA ALA A 385 6.96 -20.36 -20.02
C ALA A 385 6.77 -20.37 -21.56
N ASN A 386 7.88 -20.40 -22.30
CA ASN A 386 7.91 -20.43 -23.77
C ASN A 386 7.01 -21.51 -24.39
N ASN A 387 7.09 -22.73 -23.84
CA ASN A 387 6.32 -23.91 -24.27
C ASN A 387 4.90 -23.94 -23.70
N TRP A 388 4.42 -22.80 -23.18
CA TRP A 388 3.12 -22.67 -22.55
C TRP A 388 2.95 -23.52 -21.27
N VAL A 389 4.00 -24.12 -20.70
CA VAL A 389 3.89 -24.83 -19.41
C VAL A 389 3.60 -23.82 -18.29
N LEU A 390 2.64 -24.17 -17.42
CA LEU A 390 2.29 -23.37 -16.26
C LEU A 390 3.46 -23.37 -15.27
N ILE A 391 3.83 -22.19 -14.80
CA ILE A 391 4.88 -22.02 -13.79
C ILE A 391 4.19 -21.98 -12.43
N LYS A 392 4.58 -22.88 -11.53
CA LYS A 392 3.96 -22.97 -10.20
C LYS A 392 4.72 -22.14 -9.16
N GLU A 393 6.01 -21.94 -9.38
CA GLU A 393 6.89 -21.24 -8.46
C GLU A 393 6.67 -19.73 -8.53
N VAL A 394 6.73 -19.10 -7.37
CA VAL A 394 6.75 -17.65 -7.20
C VAL A 394 8.19 -17.20 -7.25
N GLU A 395 8.46 -16.03 -7.83
CA GLU A 395 9.74 -15.36 -7.68
C GLU A 395 9.56 -14.06 -6.92
N ARG A 396 10.46 -13.77 -5.98
CA ARG A 396 10.49 -12.55 -5.18
C ARG A 396 11.71 -11.73 -5.58
N PHE A 397 11.48 -10.48 -5.92
CA PHE A 397 12.52 -9.48 -6.12
C PHE A 397 12.86 -8.82 -4.79
N ASP A 398 14.12 -8.93 -4.39
CA ASP A 398 14.67 -8.22 -3.25
C ASP A 398 15.29 -6.90 -3.73
N PRO A 399 14.72 -5.73 -3.37
CA PRO A 399 15.19 -4.46 -3.90
C PRO A 399 16.50 -3.99 -3.27
N ASP A 400 16.88 -4.52 -2.10
CA ASP A 400 18.10 -4.10 -1.41
C ASP A 400 19.30 -4.90 -1.95
N ARG A 401 19.07 -6.16 -2.33
CA ARG A 401 20.05 -7.02 -2.98
C ARG A 401 20.06 -6.95 -4.51
N MET A 402 19.01 -6.38 -5.09
CA MET A 402 18.81 -6.33 -6.54
C MET A 402 18.86 -7.74 -7.16
N GLU A 403 18.12 -8.69 -6.57
CA GLU A 403 18.10 -10.09 -7.02
C GLU A 403 16.70 -10.69 -6.98
N TRP A 404 16.44 -11.66 -7.86
CA TRP A 404 15.23 -12.47 -7.82
C TRP A 404 15.53 -13.83 -7.19
N THR A 405 14.75 -14.22 -6.18
CA THR A 405 14.81 -15.56 -5.58
C THR A 405 13.57 -16.36 -5.92
N VAL A 406 13.75 -17.65 -6.22
CA VAL A 406 12.64 -18.58 -6.45
C VAL A 406 12.13 -19.06 -5.10
N ILE A 407 10.83 -18.86 -4.85
CA ILE A 407 10.11 -19.36 -3.69
C ILE A 407 9.42 -20.67 -4.11
N PRO A 408 9.88 -21.83 -3.60
CA PRO A 408 9.16 -23.09 -3.77
C PRO A 408 7.85 -23.04 -2.96
N ILE A 409 6.77 -23.57 -3.54
CA ILE A 409 5.42 -23.55 -2.99
C ILE A 409 4.83 -24.95 -3.01
#